data_AF-A0AAW6RK24-F1
#
_entry.id   AF-A0AAW6RK24-F1
#
_cell.length_a   1.000
_cell.length_b   1.000
_cell.length_c   1.000
_cell.angle_alpha   90.00
_cell.angle_beta   90.00
_cell.angle_gamma   90.00
#
_symmetry.space_group_name_H-M   'P 1'
#
loop_
_entity.id
_entity.type
_entity.pdbx_description
1 polymer ?
#
loop_
_entity_poly.entity_id
_entity_poly.type
_entity_poly.pdbx_seq_one_letter_code
_entity_poly.pdbx_strand_id
1 'polypeptide(L)'
;AVNAGKEVTVHEKSINKHGWKGFGYIVIDPETGAGAYLIEGSGNGGLLFTIFTHALLFFLWFLVIVGMSSLFILLGGAILTFVSFGIPMLGVAFAGLSLAGKLAVIGLGIWTYSHFFLEGCYRAIGKFIGNILPGFAAFKAANSISNALRLIFFGAAADTYKSAVERC
;
A
#
# COMPACT_ATOMS: atom_id res chain seq x y z
N ALA A 1 -6.73 -45.00 -56.64
CA ALA A 1 -5.79 -44.76 -57.75
C ALA A 1 -6.10 -45.69 -58.92
N VAL A 2 -5.87 -47.00 -58.80
CA VAL A 2 -6.17 -47.97 -59.88
C VAL A 2 -7.65 -47.95 -60.30
N ASN A 3 -8.58 -47.91 -59.33
CA ASN A 3 -10.02 -47.84 -59.61
C ASN A 3 -10.48 -46.53 -60.29
N ALA A 4 -9.60 -45.54 -60.39
CA ALA A 4 -9.84 -44.26 -61.07
C ALA A 4 -9.16 -44.20 -62.45
N GLY A 5 -8.76 -45.34 -63.02
CA GLY A 5 -8.12 -45.43 -64.33
C GLY A 5 -6.67 -44.94 -64.38
N LYS A 6 -6.02 -44.75 -63.22
CA LYS A 6 -4.62 -44.30 -63.14
C LYS A 6 -3.66 -45.48 -63.13
N GLU A 7 -2.52 -45.34 -63.78
CA GLU A 7 -1.43 -46.31 -63.73
C GLU A 7 -0.69 -46.17 -62.39
N VAL A 8 -0.47 -47.28 -61.69
CA VAL A 8 0.21 -47.28 -60.39
C VAL A 8 1.39 -48.21 -60.42
N THR A 9 2.59 -47.66 -60.28
CA THR A 9 3.83 -48.43 -60.18
C THR A 9 4.23 -48.53 -58.71
N VAL A 10 4.33 -49.76 -58.21
CA VAL A 10 4.70 -50.05 -56.81
C VAL A 10 6.02 -50.81 -56.76
N HIS A 11 6.74 -50.68 -55.64
CA HIS A 11 7.89 -51.53 -55.39
C HIS A 11 7.45 -52.97 -55.13
N GLU A 12 8.12 -53.95 -55.73
CA GLU A 12 7.82 -55.38 -55.57
C GLU A 12 8.00 -55.85 -54.12
N LYS A 13 8.91 -55.22 -53.38
CA LYS A 13 9.22 -55.53 -51.98
C LYS A 13 9.30 -54.26 -51.15
N SER A 14 8.98 -54.38 -49.86
CA SER A 14 9.12 -53.28 -48.90
C SER A 14 10.57 -52.79 -48.87
N ILE A 15 10.75 -51.48 -48.88
CA ILE A 15 12.06 -50.85 -48.77
C ILE A 15 12.41 -50.81 -47.28
N ASN A 16 13.58 -51.33 -46.92
CA ASN A 16 14.14 -51.24 -45.58
C ASN A 16 15.51 -50.55 -45.65
N LYS A 17 15.60 -49.31 -45.18
CA LYS A 17 16.83 -48.53 -45.21
C LYS A 17 16.89 -47.59 -44.02
N HIS A 18 18.01 -47.60 -43.28
CA HIS A 18 18.24 -46.73 -42.11
C HIS A 18 17.11 -46.73 -41.06
N GLY A 19 16.51 -47.89 -40.78
CA GLY A 19 15.43 -48.02 -39.79
C GLY A 19 14.05 -47.57 -40.30
N TRP A 20 13.96 -47.04 -41.51
CA TRP A 20 12.70 -46.77 -42.18
C TRP A 20 12.26 -47.99 -42.99
N LYS A 21 11.01 -48.42 -42.78
CA LYS A 21 10.34 -49.50 -43.50
C LYS A 21 9.04 -48.98 -44.10
N GLY A 22 8.90 -49.08 -45.41
CA GLY A 22 7.73 -48.55 -46.10
C GLY A 22 7.61 -48.99 -47.56
N PHE A 23 6.61 -48.45 -48.24
CA PHE A 23 6.37 -48.62 -49.67
C PHE A 23 6.29 -47.25 -50.35
N GLY A 24 6.91 -47.13 -51.52
CA GLY A 24 6.71 -46.00 -52.42
C GLY A 24 5.87 -46.43 -53.61
N TYR A 25 4.91 -45.61 -54.00
CA TYR A 25 4.12 -45.80 -55.22
C TYR A 25 4.03 -44.53 -56.04
N ILE A 26 4.17 -44.69 -57.36
CA ILE A 26 4.00 -43.63 -58.35
C ILE A 26 2.61 -43.83 -58.95
N VAL A 27 1.79 -42.79 -58.94
CA VAL A 27 0.49 -42.77 -59.62
C VAL A 27 0.62 -41.85 -60.83
N ILE A 28 0.36 -42.35 -62.03
CA ILE A 28 0.41 -41.59 -63.29
C ILE A 28 -0.98 -41.53 -63.89
N ASP A 29 -1.37 -40.34 -64.32
CA ASP A 29 -2.53 -40.12 -65.16
C ASP A 29 -2.16 -40.35 -66.63
N PRO A 30 -2.65 -41.42 -67.28
CA PRO A 30 -2.32 -41.69 -68.67
C PRO A 30 -2.88 -40.62 -69.63
N GLU A 31 -3.94 -39.90 -69.25
CA GLU A 31 -4.58 -38.91 -70.12
C GLU A 31 -3.86 -37.56 -70.11
N THR A 32 -3.34 -37.15 -68.95
CA THR A 32 -2.73 -35.83 -68.75
C THR A 32 -1.21 -35.88 -68.56
N GLY A 33 -0.65 -37.05 -68.30
CA GLY A 33 0.75 -37.23 -67.91
C GLY A 33 1.06 -36.77 -66.48
N ALA A 34 0.07 -36.32 -65.70
CA ALA A 34 0.27 -35.88 -64.33
C ALA A 34 0.65 -37.05 -63.41
N GLY A 35 1.71 -36.89 -62.63
CA GLY A 35 2.22 -37.92 -61.73
C GLY A 35 2.25 -37.47 -60.28
N ALA A 36 1.93 -38.37 -59.35
CA ALA A 36 2.12 -38.17 -57.92
C ALA A 36 3.01 -39.28 -57.37
N TYR A 37 4.04 -38.90 -56.60
CA TYR A 37 4.86 -39.85 -55.86
C TYR A 37 4.41 -39.87 -54.40
N LEU A 38 3.99 -41.04 -53.92
CA LEU A 38 3.57 -41.23 -52.54
C LEU A 38 4.52 -42.21 -51.86
N ILE A 39 4.94 -41.86 -50.66
CA ILE A 39 5.79 -42.68 -49.80
C ILE A 39 5.00 -42.96 -48.53
N GLU A 40 4.74 -44.23 -48.26
CA GLU A 40 4.19 -44.69 -46.99
C GLU A 40 5.33 -44.80 -45.98
N GLY A 41 5.29 -44.01 -44.90
CA GLY A 41 6.37 -43.96 -43.94
C GLY A 41 5.95 -43.31 -42.63
N SER A 42 6.04 -44.07 -41.54
CA SER A 42 5.72 -43.62 -40.19
C SER A 42 6.78 -42.61 -39.70
N GLY A 43 6.37 -41.34 -39.59
CA GLY A 43 7.21 -40.24 -39.11
C GLY A 43 6.59 -38.88 -39.42
N ASN A 44 5.63 -38.43 -38.61
CA ASN A 44 5.09 -37.07 -38.72
C ASN A 44 6.06 -36.09 -38.04
N GLY A 45 6.91 -35.41 -38.84
CA GLY A 45 7.82 -34.37 -38.35
C GLY A 45 7.10 -33.22 -37.61
N GLY A 46 5.79 -33.07 -37.82
CA GLY A 46 4.95 -32.15 -37.08
C GLY A 46 4.89 -32.43 -35.58
N LEU A 47 5.10 -33.67 -35.12
CA LEU A 47 5.01 -34.00 -33.69
C LEU A 47 6.08 -33.27 -32.86
N LEU A 48 7.33 -33.21 -33.34
CA LEU A 48 8.39 -32.45 -32.67
C LEU A 48 8.04 -30.97 -32.63
N PHE A 49 7.56 -30.41 -33.74
CA PHE A 49 7.12 -29.03 -33.80
C PHE A 49 5.97 -28.75 -32.82
N THR A 50 4.99 -29.65 -32.72
CA THR A 50 3.88 -29.54 -31.77
C THR A 50 4.37 -29.59 -30.32
N ILE A 51 5.30 -30.50 -29.99
CA ILE A 51 5.86 -30.59 -28.64
C ILE A 51 6.62 -29.32 -28.26
N PHE A 52 7.51 -28.83 -29.14
CA PHE A 52 8.30 -27.62 -28.86
C PHE A 52 7.43 -26.37 -28.75
N THR A 53 6.43 -26.23 -29.62
CA THR A 53 5.49 -25.10 -29.56
C THR A 53 4.66 -25.13 -28.29
N HIS A 54 4.13 -26.28 -27.87
CA HIS A 54 3.37 -26.38 -26.62
C HIS A 54 4.26 -26.17 -25.38
N ALA A 55 5.49 -26.68 -25.38
CA ALA A 55 6.44 -26.45 -24.30
C ALA A 55 6.77 -24.95 -24.15
N LEU A 56 6.99 -24.25 -25.27
CA LEU A 56 7.23 -22.82 -25.28
C LEU A 56 6.01 -22.03 -24.75
N LEU A 57 4.80 -22.36 -25.22
CA LEU A 57 3.58 -21.70 -24.79
C LEU A 57 3.31 -21.92 -23.30
N PHE A 58 3.52 -23.14 -22.80
CA PHE A 58 3.40 -23.45 -21.37
C PHE A 58 4.40 -22.64 -20.54
N PHE A 59 5.66 -22.57 -20.99
CA PHE A 59 6.70 -21.79 -20.31
C PHE A 59 6.36 -20.29 -20.27
N LEU A 60 5.90 -19.72 -21.39
CA LEU A 60 5.48 -18.31 -21.44
C LEU A 60 4.28 -18.04 -20.51
N TRP A 61 3.30 -18.94 -20.48
CA TRP A 61 2.15 -18.81 -19.60
C TRP A 61 2.55 -18.89 -18.12
N PHE A 62 3.48 -19.78 -17.78
CA PHE A 62 4.05 -19.87 -16.45
C PHE A 62 4.74 -18.57 -16.02
N LEU A 63 5.55 -17.96 -16.89
CA LEU A 63 6.21 -16.68 -16.59
C LEU A 63 5.20 -15.56 -16.32
N VAL A 64 4.12 -15.48 -17.10
CA VAL A 64 3.05 -14.50 -16.89
C VAL A 64 2.38 -14.70 -15.53
N ILE A 65 2.06 -15.94 -15.17
CA ILE A 65 1.43 -16.23 -13.87
C ILE A 65 2.33 -15.87 -12.71
N VAL A 66 3.60 -16.28 -12.76
CA VAL A 66 4.55 -15.97 -11.69
C VAL A 66 4.72 -14.45 -11.57
N GLY A 67 4.84 -13.74 -12.70
CA GLY A 67 4.94 -12.28 -12.73
C GLY A 67 3.72 -11.61 -12.11
N MET A 68 2.50 -12.00 -12.53
CA MET A 68 1.26 -11.45 -12.00
C MET A 68 1.09 -11.75 -10.50
N SER A 69 1.39 -12.98 -10.09
CA SER A 69 1.28 -13.41 -8.69
C SER A 69 2.19 -12.59 -7.77
N SER A 70 3.39 -12.22 -8.24
CA SER A 70 4.32 -11.40 -7.48
C SER A 70 3.77 -10.02 -7.15
N LEU A 71 3.04 -9.40 -8.09
CA LEU A 71 2.40 -8.10 -7.90
C LEU A 71 1.25 -8.20 -6.89
N PHE A 72 0.43 -9.25 -6.97
CA PHE A 72 -0.66 -9.48 -6.01
C PHE A 72 -0.13 -9.69 -4.59
N ILE A 73 0.97 -10.43 -4.42
CA ILE A 73 1.60 -10.64 -3.12
C ILE A 73 2.14 -9.31 -2.57
N LEU A 74 2.80 -8.52 -3.40
CA LEU A 74 3.35 -7.22 -2.99
C LEU A 74 2.26 -6.24 -2.56
N LEU A 75 1.22 -6.07 -3.39
CA LEU A 75 0.12 -5.17 -3.09
C LEU A 75 -0.70 -5.66 -1.89
N GLY A 76 -1.02 -6.96 -1.85
CA GLY A 76 -1.73 -7.57 -0.71
C GLY A 76 -0.95 -7.45 0.59
N GLY A 77 0.36 -7.67 0.55
CA GLY A 77 1.26 -7.50 1.70
C GLY A 77 1.35 -6.05 2.18
N ALA A 78 1.42 -5.08 1.25
CA ALA A 78 1.42 -3.66 1.58
C ALA A 78 0.08 -3.23 2.23
N ILE A 79 -1.04 -3.69 1.71
CA ILE A 79 -2.36 -3.41 2.29
C ILE A 79 -2.48 -4.03 3.68
N LEU A 80 -2.09 -5.29 3.84
CA LEU A 80 -2.17 -5.99 5.12
C LEU A 80 -1.33 -5.31 6.20
N THR A 81 -0.11 -4.89 5.86
CA THR A 81 0.76 -4.17 6.81
C THR A 81 0.17 -2.80 7.17
N PHE A 82 -0.38 -2.06 6.21
CA PHE A 82 -1.04 -0.78 6.48
C PHE A 82 -2.28 -0.94 7.37
N VAL A 83 -3.12 -1.95 7.11
CA VAL A 83 -4.30 -2.23 7.93
C VAL A 83 -3.89 -2.67 9.35
N SER A 84 -2.86 -3.50 9.48
CA SER A 84 -2.44 -4.06 10.77
C SER A 84 -1.70 -3.06 11.65
N PHE A 85 -0.94 -2.12 11.06
CA PHE A 85 -0.10 -1.19 11.81
C PHE A 85 -0.52 0.27 11.64
N GLY A 86 -0.83 0.70 10.42
CA GLY A 86 -1.20 2.10 10.13
C GLY A 86 -2.48 2.52 10.83
N ILE A 87 -3.55 1.72 10.70
CA ILE A 87 -4.86 2.04 11.30
C ILE A 87 -4.79 2.07 12.84
N PRO A 88 -4.21 1.08 13.53
CA PRO A 88 -4.08 1.13 14.98
C PRO A 88 -3.19 2.26 15.48
N MET A 89 -2.10 2.58 14.77
CA MET A 89 -1.20 3.68 15.16
C MET A 89 -1.92 5.03 15.14
N LEU A 90 -2.80 5.25 14.16
CA LEU A 90 -3.66 6.42 14.12
C LEU A 90 -4.60 6.47 15.34
N GLY A 91 -5.18 5.33 15.73
CA GLY A 91 -6.00 5.21 16.94
C GLY A 91 -5.24 5.57 18.22
N VAL A 92 -3.99 5.11 18.36
CA VAL A 92 -3.12 5.44 19.49
C VAL A 92 -2.79 6.94 19.51
N ALA A 93 -2.53 7.54 18.35
CA ALA A 93 -2.26 8.98 18.24
C ALA A 93 -3.46 9.82 18.72
N PHE A 94 -4.68 9.48 18.28
CA PHE A 94 -5.89 10.16 18.74
C PHE A 94 -6.17 9.96 20.23
N ALA A 95 -5.97 8.74 20.73
CA ALA A 95 -6.10 8.45 22.16
C ALA A 95 -5.12 9.30 22.99
N GLY A 96 -3.86 9.37 22.56
CA GLY A 96 -2.82 10.20 23.20
C GLY A 96 -3.18 11.69 23.21
N LEU A 97 -3.65 12.22 22.09
CA LEU A 97 -4.10 13.62 21.99
C LEU A 97 -5.28 13.89 22.93
N SER A 98 -6.25 12.98 23.00
CA SER A 98 -7.41 13.13 23.89
C SER A 98 -7.02 13.13 25.37
N LEU A 99 -6.04 12.30 25.76
CA LEU A 99 -5.52 12.24 27.12
C LEU A 99 -4.75 13.52 27.47
N ALA A 100 -3.87 13.98 26.58
CA ALA A 100 -3.13 15.22 26.75
C ALA A 100 -4.10 16.42 26.94
N GLY A 101 -5.16 16.49 26.14
CA GLY A 101 -6.20 17.50 26.29
C GLY A 101 -6.89 17.47 27.66
N LYS A 102 -7.29 16.28 28.14
CA LYS A 102 -7.90 16.13 29.47
C LYS A 102 -6.97 16.59 30.60
N LEU A 103 -5.69 16.20 30.55
CA LEU A 103 -4.70 16.58 31.56
C LEU A 103 -4.43 18.09 31.56
N ALA A 104 -4.38 18.72 30.38
CA ALA A 104 -4.22 20.16 30.26
C ALA A 104 -5.38 20.94 30.92
N VAL A 105 -6.62 20.49 30.71
CA VAL A 105 -7.81 21.09 31.34
C VAL A 105 -7.77 20.94 32.85
N ILE A 106 -7.41 19.77 33.37
CA ILE A 106 -7.25 19.55 34.82
C ILE A 106 -6.17 20.47 35.39
N GLY A 107 -5.00 20.55 34.73
CA GLY A 107 -3.90 21.42 35.14
C GLY A 107 -4.30 22.89 35.18
N LEU A 108 -5.01 23.37 34.15
CA LEU A 108 -5.54 24.73 34.10
C LEU A 108 -6.56 25.00 35.23
N GLY A 109 -7.41 24.02 35.54
CA GLY A 109 -8.35 24.09 36.66
C GLY A 109 -7.66 24.24 38.01
N ILE A 110 -6.62 23.44 38.26
CA ILE A 110 -5.82 23.53 39.50
C ILE A 110 -5.09 24.88 39.59
N TRP A 111 -4.49 25.34 38.49
CA TRP A 111 -3.78 26.62 38.42
C TRP A 111 -4.72 27.80 38.72
N THR A 112 -5.87 27.84 38.05
CA THR A 112 -6.87 28.91 38.26
C THR A 112 -7.42 28.89 39.69
N TYR A 113 -7.77 27.73 40.23
CA TYR A 113 -8.27 27.61 41.61
C TYR A 113 -7.24 28.10 42.63
N SER A 114 -5.98 27.69 42.47
CA SER A 114 -4.87 28.11 43.33
C SER A 114 -4.68 29.63 43.28
N HIS A 115 -4.75 30.23 42.08
CA HIS A 115 -4.63 31.66 41.90
C HIS A 115 -5.77 32.43 42.59
N PHE A 116 -7.02 31.99 42.46
CA PHE A 116 -8.16 32.64 43.13
C PHE A 116 -8.08 32.53 44.66
N PHE A 117 -7.65 31.38 45.17
CA PHE A 117 -7.50 31.18 46.62
C PHE A 117 -6.42 32.09 47.21
N LEU A 118 -5.24 32.15 46.58
CA LEU A 118 -4.14 33.00 47.04
C LEU A 118 -4.52 34.48 46.97
N GLU A 119 -5.14 34.94 45.89
CA GLU A 119 -5.66 36.31 45.77
C GLU A 119 -6.68 36.64 46.87
N GLY A 120 -7.58 35.71 47.19
CA GLY A 120 -8.52 35.85 48.31
C GLY A 120 -7.81 35.99 49.66
N CYS A 121 -6.79 35.17 49.91
CA CYS A 121 -5.99 35.21 51.13
C CYS A 121 -5.21 36.53 51.26
N TYR A 122 -4.53 36.97 50.19
CA TYR A 122 -3.81 38.25 50.17
C TYR A 122 -4.73 39.44 50.45
N ARG A 123 -5.94 39.45 49.86
CA ARG A 123 -6.94 40.50 50.12
C ARG A 123 -7.44 40.48 51.57
N ALA A 124 -7.68 39.31 52.15
CA ALA A 124 -8.13 39.18 53.53
C ALA A 124 -7.07 39.67 54.52
N ILE A 125 -5.81 39.25 54.34
CA ILE A 125 -4.67 39.69 55.16
C ILE A 125 -4.46 41.20 55.03
N GLY A 126 -4.49 41.75 53.81
CA GLY A 126 -4.35 43.19 53.58
C GLY A 126 -5.40 44.03 54.32
N LYS A 127 -6.66 43.56 54.34
CA LYS A 127 -7.75 44.21 55.11
C LYS A 127 -7.51 44.11 56.63
N PHE A 128 -7.07 42.96 57.13
CA PHE A 128 -6.81 42.76 58.56
C PHE A 128 -5.68 43.67 59.05
N ILE A 129 -4.53 43.68 58.35
CA ILE A 129 -3.37 44.53 58.68
C ILE A 129 -3.75 46.02 58.60
N GLY A 130 -4.45 46.43 57.54
CA GLY A 130 -4.88 47.82 57.36
C GLY A 130 -5.87 48.33 58.42
N ASN A 131 -6.63 47.42 59.07
CA ASN A 131 -7.53 47.78 60.18
C ASN A 131 -6.80 47.88 61.53
N ILE A 132 -5.71 47.13 61.73
CA ILE A 132 -4.92 47.15 62.96
C ILE A 132 -3.94 48.33 62.97
N LEU A 133 -3.39 48.68 61.81
CA LEU A 133 -2.33 49.69 61.68
C LEU A 133 -2.80 50.85 60.77
N PRO A 134 -3.55 51.84 61.31
CA PRO A 134 -4.21 52.87 60.50
C PRO A 134 -3.26 53.79 59.72
N GLY A 135 -1.95 53.78 60.01
CA GLY A 135 -0.91 54.46 59.22
C GLY A 135 -0.60 53.80 57.86
N PHE A 136 -1.10 52.59 57.61
CA PHE A 136 -0.85 51.81 56.38
C PHE A 136 -2.10 51.75 55.47
N ALA A 137 -2.69 52.91 55.17
CA ALA A 137 -3.87 53.04 54.31
C ALA A 137 -3.70 52.41 52.90
N ALA A 138 -2.46 52.29 52.41
CA ALA A 138 -2.12 51.66 51.14
C ALA A 138 -2.50 50.17 51.06
N PHE A 139 -2.47 49.43 52.18
CA PHE A 139 -2.86 48.02 52.22
C PHE A 139 -4.38 47.81 52.21
N LYS A 140 -5.15 48.82 52.61
CA LYS A 140 -6.63 48.80 52.59
C LYS A 140 -7.20 48.89 51.17
N ALA A 141 -6.45 49.52 50.25
CA ALA A 141 -6.86 49.81 48.87
C ALA A 141 -6.28 48.82 47.83
N ALA A 142 -5.95 47.59 48.24
CA ALA A 142 -5.26 46.57 47.44
C ALA A 142 -6.08 45.99 46.26
N ASN A 143 -6.51 46.84 45.32
CA ASN A 143 -6.92 46.46 43.96
C ASN A 143 -5.77 46.60 42.94
N SER A 144 -4.70 47.36 43.28
CA SER A 144 -3.66 47.80 42.34
C SER A 144 -2.63 46.72 41.97
N ILE A 145 -2.28 45.83 42.90
CA ILE A 145 -1.24 44.81 42.67
C ILE A 145 -1.66 43.77 41.60
N SER A 146 -2.96 43.42 41.56
CA SER A 146 -3.48 42.43 40.60
C SER A 146 -3.51 42.94 39.15
N ASN A 147 -3.69 44.25 38.93
CA ASN A 147 -3.77 44.83 37.58
C ASN A 147 -2.39 44.98 36.93
N ALA A 148 -1.35 45.29 37.72
CA ALA A 148 0.03 45.32 37.25
C ALA A 148 0.51 43.93 36.80
N LEU A 149 0.11 42.87 37.52
CA LEU A 149 0.51 41.51 37.22
C LEU A 149 -0.23 40.91 36.00
N ARG A 150 -1.51 41.28 35.81
CA ARG A 150 -2.30 40.90 34.63
C ARG A 150 -1.71 41.41 33.31
N LEU A 151 -1.19 42.64 33.26
CA LEU A 151 -0.58 43.20 32.06
C LEU A 151 0.69 42.45 31.62
N ILE A 152 1.44 41.89 32.57
CA ILE A 152 2.66 41.12 32.28
C ILE A 152 2.33 39.73 31.72
N PHE A 153 1.29 39.06 32.25
CA PHE A 153 0.92 37.71 31.81
C PHE A 153 0.03 37.68 30.55
N PHE A 154 -0.90 38.63 30.38
CA PHE A 154 -1.69 38.71 29.14
C PHE A 154 -0.88 39.22 27.94
N GLY A 155 0.16 40.04 28.17
CA GLY A 155 1.12 40.40 27.11
C GLY A 155 1.88 39.19 26.59
N ALA A 156 2.42 38.36 27.50
CA ALA A 156 3.15 37.15 27.12
C ALA A 156 2.28 36.09 26.40
N ALA A 157 1.00 35.96 26.78
CA ALA A 157 0.06 35.07 26.10
C ALA A 157 -0.33 35.56 24.69
N ALA A 158 -0.48 36.89 24.51
CA ALA A 158 -0.76 37.48 23.20
C ALA A 158 0.44 37.32 22.23
N ASP A 159 1.66 37.50 22.73
CA ASP A 159 2.89 37.36 21.93
C ASP A 159 3.16 35.89 21.54
N THR A 160 2.80 34.95 22.42
CA THR A 160 2.89 33.51 22.14
C THR A 160 1.83 33.07 21.12
N TYR A 161 0.61 33.61 21.18
CA TYR A 161 -0.42 33.35 20.16
C TYR A 161 -0.06 33.94 18.80
N LYS A 162 0.46 35.18 18.76
CA LYS A 162 0.87 35.83 17.50
C LYS A 162 2.02 35.10 16.82
N SER A 163 3.03 34.67 17.58
CA SER A 163 4.17 33.91 17.04
C SER A 163 3.82 32.49 16.60
N ALA A 164 2.74 31.90 17.14
CA ALA A 164 2.23 30.59 16.71
C ALA A 164 1.36 30.68 15.44
N VAL A 165 0.68 31.80 15.19
CA VAL A 165 -0.21 31.98 14.02
C VAL A 165 0.53 32.57 12.81
N GLU A 166 1.47 33.51 13.00
CA GLU A 166 2.17 34.17 11.88
C GLU A 166 3.37 33.37 11.33
N ARG A 167 3.72 32.22 11.93
CA ARG A 167 4.78 31.30 11.46
C ARG A 167 4.26 30.03 10.76
N CYS A 168 2.95 29.97 10.47
CA CYS A 168 2.36 28.99 9.55
C CYS A 168 2.14 29.62 8.17
#